data_AF-A0A523YYZ2-F1
#
_entry.id   AF-A0A523YYZ2-F1
#
_cell.length_a   1.000
_cell.length_b   1.000
_cell.length_c   1.000
_cell.angle_alpha   90.00
_cell.angle_beta   90.00
_cell.angle_gamma   90.00
#
_symmetry.space_group_name_H-M   'P 1'
#
loop_
_entity.id
_entity.type
_entity.pdbx_description
1 polymer ?
#
loop_
_entity_poly.entity_id
_entity_poly.type
_entity_poly.pdbx_seq_one_letter_code
_entity_poly.pdbx_strand_id
1 'polypeptide(L)' 'TRARSTVKQARIAIDSKDSAASVEAVNKAISELDRAASKGVIHKRNAARRKSRLLKKLSLLEKGK' A
#
# COMPACT_ATOMS: atom_id res chain seq x y z
N THR A 1 -1.70 1.25 -14.60
CA THR A 1 -0.73 0.18 -14.25
C THR A 1 -1.18 -0.52 -12.97
N ARG A 2 -0.97 -1.84 -12.85
CA ARG A 2 -1.42 -2.68 -11.71
C ARG A 2 -1.05 -2.08 -10.35
N ALA A 3 0.17 -1.55 -10.21
CA ALA A 3 0.65 -0.88 -9.01
C ALA A 3 -0.17 0.36 -8.57
N ARG A 4 -0.83 1.09 -9.49
CA ARG A 4 -1.73 2.19 -9.10
C ARG A 4 -3.07 1.67 -8.58
N SER A 5 -3.56 0.56 -9.17
CA SER A 5 -4.82 -0.07 -8.76
C SER A 5 -4.72 -0.68 -7.37
N THR A 6 -3.67 -1.45 -7.09
CA THR A 6 -3.47 -2.09 -5.78
C THR A 6 -3.28 -1.07 -4.66
N VAL A 7 -2.61 0.05 -4.93
CA VAL A 7 -2.52 1.17 -3.97
C VAL A 7 -3.89 1.80 -3.71
N LYS A 8 -4.77 1.89 -4.72
CA LYS A 8 -6.14 2.38 -4.53
C LYS A 8 -6.96 1.40 -3.69
N GLN A 9 -6.87 0.11 -3.98
CA GLN A 9 -7.54 -0.95 -3.20
C GLN A 9 -7.10 -0.94 -1.74
N ALA A 10 -5.79 -0.84 -1.47
CA ALA A 10 -5.27 -0.74 -0.11
C ALA A 10 -5.81 0.50 0.63
N ARG A 11 -5.98 1.64 -0.05
CA ARG A 11 -6.59 2.83 0.57
C ARG A 11 -8.05 2.62 0.92
N ILE A 12 -8.83 1.99 0.03
CA ILE A 12 -10.24 1.69 0.28
C ILE A 12 -10.39 0.72 1.45
N ALA A 13 -9.55 -0.32 1.52
CA ALA A 13 -9.58 -1.29 2.62
C ALA A 13 -9.27 -0.66 3.98
N ILE A 14 -8.31 0.27 4.01
CA ILE A 14 -7.99 1.06 5.21
C ILE A 14 -9.18 1.94 5.60
N ASP A 15 -9.81 2.61 4.64
CA ASP A 15 -10.95 3.49 4.92
C ASP A 15 -12.20 2.71 5.38
N SER A 16 -12.36 1.44 4.96
CA SER A 16 -13.44 0.56 5.43
C SER A 16 -13.23 -0.01 6.84
N LYS A 17 -12.15 0.35 7.54
CA LYS A 17 -11.83 -0.04 8.94
C LYS A 17 -11.74 -1.55 9.22
N ASP A 18 -11.67 -2.38 8.19
CA ASP A 18 -11.45 -3.80 8.34
C ASP A 18 -9.94 -4.07 8.49
N SER A 19 -9.55 -4.39 9.73
CA SER A 19 -8.15 -4.62 10.11
C SER A 19 -7.51 -5.77 9.34
N ALA A 20 -8.23 -6.86 9.07
CA ALA A 20 -7.66 -8.03 8.42
C ALA A 20 -7.51 -7.80 6.91
N ALA A 21 -8.56 -7.30 6.27
CA ALA A 21 -8.54 -6.97 4.85
C ALA A 21 -7.53 -5.85 4.52
N SER A 22 -7.35 -4.90 5.43
CA SER A 22 -6.36 -3.81 5.28
C SER A 22 -4.93 -4.34 5.20
N VAL A 23 -4.55 -5.26 6.09
CA VAL A 23 -3.19 -5.82 6.13
C VAL A 23 -2.89 -6.59 4.85
N GLU A 24 -3.81 -7.44 4.40
CA GLU A 24 -3.63 -8.19 3.15
C GLU A 24 -3.53 -7.27 1.93
N ALA A 25 -4.40 -6.27 1.84
CA ALA A 25 -4.41 -5.33 0.73
C ALA A 25 -3.11 -4.49 0.68
N VAL A 26 -2.61 -4.06 1.84
CA VAL A 26 -1.34 -3.33 1.95
C VAL A 26 -0.16 -4.21 1.54
N ASN A 27 -0.11 -5.47 1.97
CA ASN A 27 0.95 -6.41 1.59
C ASN A 27 0.97 -6.65 0.07
N LYS A 28 -0.21 -6.86 -0.54
CA LYS A 28 -0.35 -6.97 -2.01
C LYS A 28 0.12 -5.71 -2.72
N ALA A 29 -0.21 -4.53 -2.20
CA ALA A 29 0.22 -3.25 -2.77
C ALA A 29 1.74 -3.04 -2.66
N ILE A 30 2.38 -3.46 -1.57
CA ILE A 30 3.83 -3.38 -1.39
C ILE A 30 4.56 -4.23 -2.44
N SER A 31 4.15 -5.49 -2.61
CA SER A 31 4.77 -6.40 -3.59
C SER A 31 4.66 -5.87 -5.03
N GLU A 32 3.51 -5.34 -5.40
CA GLU A 32 3.32 -4.74 -6.74
C GLU A 32 4.12 -3.43 -6.93
N LEU A 33 4.30 -2.63 -5.88
CA LEU A 33 5.16 -1.44 -5.94
C LEU A 33 6.63 -1.83 -6.15
N ASP A 34 7.09 -2.90 -5.50
CA ASP A 34 8.45 -3.40 -5.69
C ASP A 34 8.68 -3.97 -7.07
N ARG A 35 7.74 -4.79 -7.56
CA ARG A 35 7.79 -5.28 -8.94
C ARG A 35 7.82 -4.14 -9.95
N ALA A 36 7.01 -3.09 -9.73
CA ALA A 36 6.99 -1.93 -10.59
C ALA A 36 8.29 -1.10 -10.52
N ALA A 37 8.94 -1.05 -9.36
CA ALA A 37 10.23 -0.40 -9.19
C ALA A 37 11.35 -1.18 -9.88
N SER A 38 11.39 -2.50 -9.71
CA SER A 38 12.39 -3.38 -10.36
C SER A 38 12.27 -3.35 -11.89
N LYS A 39 11.05 -3.23 -12.42
CA LYS A 39 10.80 -3.08 -13.86
C LYS A 39 11.03 -1.66 -14.39
N GLY A 40 11.46 -0.70 -13.55
CA GLY A 40 11.70 0.69 -13.96
C GLY A 40 10.44 1.52 -14.24
N VAL A 41 9.24 0.97 -14.02
CA VAL A 41 7.96 1.67 -14.27
C VAL A 41 7.77 2.85 -13.30
N ILE A 42 8.31 2.73 -12.09
CA ILE A 42 8.35 3.80 -11.09
C ILE A 42 9.74 3.91 -10.48
N HIS A 43 10.20 5.13 -10.23
CA HIS A 43 11.47 5.35 -9.55
C HIS A 43 11.45 4.78 -8.12
N LYS A 44 12.56 4.17 -7.68
CA LYS A 44 12.71 3.55 -6.34
C LYS A 44 12.26 4.44 -5.18
N ARG A 45 12.59 5.74 -5.22
CA ARG A 45 12.13 6.72 -4.20
C ARG A 45 10.61 6.94 -4.22
N ASN A 46 9.98 6.86 -5.39
CA ASN A 46 8.52 6.99 -5.49
C ASN A 46 7.82 5.75 -4.93
N ALA A 47 8.34 4.55 -5.20
CA ALA A 47 7.88 3.31 -4.58
C ALA A 47 8.02 3.39 -3.04
N ALA A 48 9.20 3.74 -2.53
CA ALA A 48 9.45 3.90 -1.10
C ALA A 48 8.50 4.92 -0.43
N ARG A 49 8.29 6.09 -1.04
CA ARG A 49 7.32 7.08 -0.54
C ARG A 49 5.90 6.54 -0.47
N ARG A 50 5.47 5.77 -1.47
CA ARG A 50 4.12 5.19 -1.49
C ARG A 50 3.95 4.11 -0.42
N LYS A 51 4.95 3.24 -0.23
CA LYS A 51 4.94 2.25 0.86
C LYS A 51 4.86 2.92 2.23
N SER A 52 5.73 3.89 2.49
CA SER A 52 5.75 4.63 3.77
C SER A 52 4.40 5.25 4.09
N ARG A 53 3.72 5.86 3.11
CA ARG A 53 2.38 6.43 3.30
C ARG A 53 1.31 5.39 3.62
N LEU A 54 1.35 4.22 2.97
CA LEU A 54 0.41 3.13 3.24
C LEU A 54 0.60 2.56 4.65
N LEU A 55 1.85 2.27 5.02
CA LEU A 55 2.19 1.76 6.35
C LEU A 55 1.83 2.75 7.46
N LYS A 56 2.07 4.06 7.25
CA LYS A 56 1.67 5.09 8.22
C LYS A 56 0.15 5.11 8.43
N LYS A 57 -0.64 4.97 7.37
CA LYS A 57 -2.10 4.89 7.46
C LYS A 57 -2.57 3.65 8.20
N LEU A 58 -1.96 2.49 7.92
CA LEU A 58 -2.28 1.23 8.59
C LEU A 58 -1.93 1.29 10.08
N SER A 59 -0.75 1.81 10.44
CA SER A 59 -0.36 1.99 11.85
C SER A 59 -1.26 2.96 12.61
N LEU A 60 -1.76 4.03 11.96
CA LEU A 60 -2.74 4.92 12.57
C LEU A 60 -4.07 4.20 12.85
N LEU A 61 -4.48 3.28 11.98
CA LEU A 61 -5.68 2.46 12.18
C LEU A 61 -5.48 1.45 13.32
N GLU A 62 -4.31 0.82 13.40
CA GLU A 62 -3.97 -0.13 14.48
C GLU A 62 -3.86 0.55 15.85
N LYS A 63 -3.30 1.76 15.92
CA LYS A 63 -3.20 2.53 17.18
C LYS A 63 -4.53 3.11 17.68
N GLY A 64 -5.55 3.15 16.82
CA GLY A 64 -6.89 3.60 17.17
C GLY A 64 -7.83 2.49 17.64
N LYS A 65 -7.35 1.23 17.67
CA LYS A 65 -7.95 0.11 18.37
C LYS A 65 -7.42 0.06 19.81
#